data_AF-A0A536MR43-F1
#
_entry.id   AF-A0A536MR43-F1
#
_cell.length_a   1.000
_cell.length_b   1.000
_cell.length_c   1.000
_cell.angle_alpha   90.00
_cell.angle_beta   90.00
_cell.angle_gamma   90.00
#
_symmetry.space_group_name_H-M   'P 1'
#
loop_
_entity.id
_entity.type
_entity.pdbx_description
1 polymer ?
#
loop_
_entity_poly.entity_id
_entity_poly.type
_entity_poly.pdbx_seq_one_letter_code
_entity_poly.pdbx_strand_id
1 'polypeptide(L)' 'AIWYGDVPNMRCVRVREGGEVLQTIELDRGCFACMLGGADRKTLFMVAREWRGPASMAEQERTGQVLTAKVSTAGAGWP' A
#
# COMPACT_ATOMS: atom_id res chain seq x y z
N ALA A 1 4.13 13.25 6.77
CA ALA A 1 3.83 11.81 6.91
C ALA A 1 3.86 11.17 5.54
N ILE A 2 4.34 9.93 5.44
CA ILE A 2 4.45 9.16 4.20
C ILE A 2 3.64 7.88 4.31
N TRP A 3 3.31 7.29 3.16
CA TRP A 3 2.76 5.94 3.05
C TRP A 3 3.83 4.99 2.51
N TYR A 4 3.86 3.76 3.03
CA TYR A 4 4.67 2.69 2.46
C TYR A 4 3.89 1.36 2.43
N GLY A 5 4.21 0.52 1.45
CA GLY A 5 3.73 -0.86 1.39
C GLY A 5 4.62 -1.79 2.21
N ASP A 6 4.01 -2.67 2.99
CA ASP A 6 4.68 -3.66 3.82
C ASP A 6 4.29 -5.06 3.32
N VAL A 7 5.10 -5.61 2.42
CA VAL A 7 4.86 -6.88 1.76
C VAL A 7 4.73 -8.05 2.75
N PRO A 8 5.70 -8.32 3.65
CA PRO A 8 5.62 -9.48 4.54
C PRO A 8 4.51 -9.38 5.59
N ASN A 9 4.11 -8.15 5.97
CA ASN A 9 3.05 -7.95 6.96
C ASN A 9 1.68 -7.65 6.35
N MET A 10 1.51 -7.80 5.02
CA MET A 10 0.24 -7.66 4.31
C MET A 10 -0.52 -6.36 4.64
N ARG A 11 0.19 -5.23 4.65
CA ARG A 11 -0.40 -3.96 5.04
C ARG A 11 0.17 -2.77 4.28
N CYS A 12 -0.55 -1.66 4.31
CA CYS A 12 -0.05 -0.35 3.92
C CYS A 12 -0.09 0.59 5.12
N VAL A 13 1.02 1.26 5.41
CA VAL A 13 1.20 1.99 6.66
C VAL A 13 1.50 3.45 6.39
N ARG A 14 0.87 4.33 7.16
CA ARG A 14 1.16 5.76 7.20
C ARG A 14 1.98 6.08 8.42
N VAL A 15 3.15 6.69 8.22
CA VAL A 15 4.05 7.08 9.31
C VAL A 15 4.37 8.56 9.28
N ARG A 16 4.59 9.15 10.45
CA ARG A 16 5.22 10.48 10.55
C ARG A 16 6.72 10.36 10.81
N GLU A 17 7.40 11.51 10.73
CA GLU A 17 8.79 11.63 11.14
C GLU A 17 8.99 11.06 12.55
N GLY A 18 10.12 10.38 12.78
CA GLY A 18 10.36 9.63 14.01
C GLY A 18 9.75 8.22 14.04
N GLY A 19 9.02 7.81 12.99
CA GLY A 19 8.55 6.42 12.82
C GLY A 19 7.22 6.10 13.50
N GLU A 20 6.53 7.09 14.09
CA GLU A 20 5.20 6.86 14.65
C GLU A 20 4.20 6.49 13.56
N VAL A 21 3.50 5.38 13.79
CA VAL A 21 2.43 4.88 12.93
C VAL A 21 1.16 5.68 13.21
N LEU A 22 0.70 6.39 12.18
CA LEU A 22 -0.53 7.17 12.22
C LEU A 22 -1.74 6.36 11.76
N GLN A 23 -1.54 5.41 10.85
CA GLN A 23 -2.60 4.57 10.31
C GLN A 23 -2.01 3.29 9.71
N THR A 24 -2.72 2.18 9.87
CA THR A 24 -2.46 0.93 9.17
C THR A 24 -3.71 0.52 8.41
N ILE A 25 -3.53 0.07 7.17
CA ILE A 25 -4.56 -0.59 6.37
C ILE A 25 -4.13 -2.03 6.20
N GLU A 26 -4.83 -2.94 6.87
CA GLU A 26 -4.65 -4.37 6.72
C GLU A 26 -5.18 -4.83 5.36
N LEU A 27 -4.46 -5.73 4.72
CA LEU A 27 -4.79 -6.36 3.45
C LEU A 27 -4.78 -7.88 3.61
N ASP A 28 -5.34 -8.57 2.62
CA ASP A 28 -5.29 -10.04 2.54
C ASP A 28 -4.01 -10.55 1.83
N ARG A 29 -3.14 -9.64 1.38
CA ARG A 29 -1.96 -9.95 0.55
C ARG A 29 -0.88 -8.87 0.69
N GLY A 30 0.34 -9.16 0.23
CA GLY A 30 1.48 -8.24 0.38
C GLY A 30 1.32 -6.96 -0.45
N CYS A 31 1.59 -5.80 0.16
CA CYS A 31 1.55 -4.48 -0.51
C CYS A 31 2.92 -4.09 -1.04
N PHE A 32 3.06 -3.94 -2.35
CA PHE A 32 4.33 -3.65 -3.02
C PHE A 32 4.55 -2.17 -3.29
N ALA A 33 3.48 -1.42 -3.55
CA ALA A 33 3.54 0.01 -3.81
C ALA A 33 2.23 0.68 -3.42
N CYS A 34 2.30 1.97 -3.09
CA CYS A 34 1.12 2.78 -2.81
C CYS A 34 1.32 4.23 -3.23
N MET A 35 0.24 4.90 -3.65
CA MET A 35 0.24 6.33 -3.95
C MET A 35 -1.12 6.97 -3.68
N LEU A 36 -1.13 8.26 -3.36
CA LEU A 36 -2.35 9.06 -3.26
C LEU A 36 -2.70 9.68 -4.62
N GLY A 37 -3.98 9.58 -5.00
CA GLY A 37 -4.51 10.12 -6.23
C GLY A 37 -6.03 10.33 -6.16
N GLY A 38 -6.68 10.31 -7.32
CA GLY A 38 -8.09 10.67 -7.48
C GLY A 38 -8.31 12.19 -7.52
N ALA A 39 -9.52 12.62 -7.89
CA ALA A 39 -9.85 14.03 -8.09
C ALA A 39 -9.65 14.89 -6.84
N ASP A 40 -9.93 14.34 -5.65
CA ASP A 40 -9.76 14.99 -4.36
C ASP A 40 -8.40 14.68 -3.70
N ARG A 41 -7.53 13.91 -4.38
CA ARG A 41 -6.22 13.46 -3.88
C ARG A 41 -6.31 12.61 -2.59
N LYS A 42 -7.49 12.09 -2.25
CA LYS A 42 -7.78 11.32 -1.01
C LYS A 42 -8.09 9.85 -1.29
N THR A 43 -7.77 9.35 -2.47
CA THR A 43 -7.81 7.93 -2.76
C THR A 43 -6.40 7.36 -2.68
N LEU A 44 -6.16 6.44 -1.75
CA LEU A 44 -4.93 5.67 -1.69
C LEU A 44 -5.07 4.46 -2.60
N PHE A 45 -4.23 4.39 -3.64
CA PHE A 45 -4.08 3.23 -4.49
C PHE A 45 -2.97 2.34 -3.94
N MET A 46 -3.18 1.03 -3.92
CA MET A 46 -2.24 0.04 -3.40
C MET A 46 -2.10 -1.11 -4.40
N VAL A 47 -0.87 -1.41 -4.81
CA VAL A 47 -0.56 -2.58 -5.65
C VAL A 47 -0.20 -3.74 -4.73
N ALA A 48 -0.97 -4.82 -4.80
CA ALA A 48 -0.86 -5.92 -3.86
C ALA A 48 -0.91 -7.29 -4.56
N ARG A 49 -0.24 -8.30 -4.00
CA ARG A 49 -0.15 -9.66 -4.56
C ARG A 49 0.03 -10.67 -3.41
N GLU A 50 -0.49 -11.89 -3.58
CA GLU A 50 -0.13 -12.99 -2.66
C GLU A 50 1.37 -13.27 -2.77
N TRP A 51 2.06 -13.16 -1.63
CA TRP A 51 3.51 -13.25 -1.54
C TRP A 51 3.91 -14.22 -0.43
N ARG A 52 4.55 -15.33 -0.80
CA ARG A 52 5.02 -16.37 0.13
C ARG A 52 6.54 -16.38 0.27
N GLY A 53 7.17 -15.23 0.03
CA GLY A 53 8.64 -15.06 0.05
C GLY A 53 9.30 -15.28 -1.30
N PRO A 54 10.64 -15.14 -1.39
CA PRO A 54 11.40 -15.21 -2.64
C PRO A 54 11.21 -16.51 -3.44
N ALA A 55 10.93 -17.63 -2.76
CA ALA A 55 10.63 -18.90 -3.42
C ALA A 55 9.38 -18.82 -4.32
N SER A 56 8.43 -17.93 -4.00
CA SER A 56 7.20 -17.72 -4.79
C SER A 56 7.39 -16.84 -6.03
N MET A 57 8.60 -16.28 -6.28
CA MET A 57 8.84 -15.39 -7.44
C MET A 57 8.60 -16.07 -8.80
N ALA A 58 8.83 -17.39 -8.88
CA ALA A 58 8.63 -18.16 -10.11
C ALA A 58 7.20 -18.68 -10.27
N GLU A 59 6.31 -18.46 -9.30
CA GLU A 59 4.91 -18.88 -9.39
C GLU A 59 4.18 -18.12 -10.49
N GLN A 60 3.49 -18.86 -11.35
CA GLN A 60 2.79 -18.30 -12.50
C GLN A 60 1.39 -17.75 -12.16
N GLU A 61 0.88 -18.06 -10.96
CA GLU A 61 -0.44 -17.61 -10.53
C GLU A 61 -0.49 -16.08 -10.46
N ARG A 62 -1.53 -15.48 -11.04
CA ARG A 62 -1.68 -14.02 -11.13
C ARG A 62 -2.67 -13.50 -10.10
N THR A 63 -2.21 -13.40 -8.87
CA THR A 63 -2.98 -12.87 -7.72
C THR A 63 -2.83 -11.36 -7.52
N GLY A 64 -2.23 -10.65 -8.49
CA GLY A 64 -2.01 -9.21 -8.43
C GLY A 64 -3.31 -8.42 -8.49
N GLN A 65 -3.46 -7.41 -7.63
CA GLN A 65 -4.62 -6.54 -7.54
C GLN A 65 -4.19 -5.08 -7.32
N VAL A 66 -5.01 -4.16 -7.82
CA VAL A 66 -4.98 -2.76 -7.40
C VAL A 66 -6.16 -2.54 -6.47
N LEU A 67 -5.86 -2.24 -5.22
CA LEU A 67 -6.84 -1.95 -4.18
C LEU A 67 -6.91 -0.45 -3.95
N THR A 68 -8.06 0.04 -3.47
CA THR A 68 -8.24 1.45 -3.14
C THR A 68 -8.87 1.63 -1.78
N ALA A 69 -8.42 2.64 -1.04
CA ALA A 69 -9.05 3.10 0.20
C ALA A 69 -9.22 4.61 0.20
N LYS A 70 -10.32 5.11 0.78
CA LYS A 70 -10.46 6.55 1.05
C LYS A 70 -9.68 6.89 2.32
N VAL A 71 -8.95 8.00 2.28
CA VAL A 71 -8.16 8.50 3.42
C VAL A 71 -8.55 9.94 3.76
N SER A 72 -8.29 10.37 4.99
CA SER A 72 -8.67 11.72 5.45
C SER A 72 -7.75 12.83 4.92
N THR A 73 -6.48 12.52 4.63
CA THR A 73 -5.45 13.48 4.21
C THR A 73 -5.13 13.35 2.72
N ALA A 74 -5.13 14.47 2.00
CA ALA A 74 -4.78 14.52 0.59
C ALA A 74 -3.26 14.35 0.35
N GLY A 75 -2.89 13.83 -0.81
CA GLY A 75 -1.49 13.70 -1.23
C GLY A 75 -0.83 15.05 -1.55
N ALA A 76 0.42 15.22 -1.14
CA ALA A 76 1.25 16.37 -1.49
C ALA A 76 1.91 16.19 -2.87
N GLY A 77 2.25 17.31 -3.53
CA GLY A 77 2.91 17.31 -4.83
C GLY A 77 2.02 16.86 -6.00
N TRP A 78 2.62 16.73 -7.18
CA TRP A 78 2.01 16.10 -8.35
C TRP A 78 2.27 14.59 -8.32
N PRO A 79 1.31 13.75 -8.74
CA PRO A 79 1.64 12.39 -9.15
C PRO A 79 2.39 12.39 -10.48
#